data_AF-A0A962R804-F1
#
_entry.id   AF-A0A962R804-F1
#
_cell.length_a   1.000
_cell.length_b   1.000
_cell.length_c   1.000
_cell.angle_alpha   90.00
_cell.angle_beta   90.00
_cell.angle_gamma   90.00
#
_symmetry.space_group_name_H-M   'P 1'
#
loop_
_entity.id
_entity.type
_entity.pdbx_description
1 polymer ?
#
loop_
_entity_poly.entity_id
_entity_poly.type
_entity_poly.pdbx_seq_one_letter_code
_entity_poly.pdbx_strand_id
1 'polypeptide(L)'
;MICVHVVMRHTGEPFKRVPVRFEFDTGECLEAQTDRIGRACVDAPAGSGKIVIDGRERYHGLLTGEIELELWSLLEPENPSLGAVGGLGGSVAYPNMQTRELMVAGRTILTDSEGYLVDPGEWSEDFVRALAQSDELDLSEEHWEVIRYLRAFFERHQRQAAVRDMVKHFRARWDRERGSSPYLHRLFPRGGPQKQGNRLAGLLRTKGEH
;
A
#
# COMPACT_ATOMS: atom_id res chain seq x y z
N MET A 1 -4.02 31.07 -18.35
CA MET A 1 -3.76 29.63 -18.57
C MET A 1 -3.02 29.02 -17.39
N ILE A 2 -3.68 28.09 -16.71
CA ILE A 2 -3.15 27.28 -15.61
C ILE A 2 -3.05 25.86 -16.12
N CYS A 3 -1.92 25.20 -15.88
CA CYS A 3 -1.70 23.82 -16.27
C CYS A 3 -1.26 23.00 -15.08
N VAL A 4 -1.73 21.75 -15.04
CA VAL A 4 -1.29 20.75 -14.08
C VAL A 4 -0.68 19.58 -14.83
N HIS A 5 0.44 19.09 -14.33
CA HIS A 5 1.13 17.92 -14.84
C HIS A 5 1.04 16.81 -13.81
N VAL A 6 0.30 15.75 -14.12
CA VAL A 6 -0.02 14.67 -13.20
C VAL A 6 0.77 13.44 -13.58
N VAL A 7 1.76 13.10 -12.77
CA VAL A 7 2.67 11.98 -13.00
C VAL A 7 2.69 11.02 -11.83
N MET A 8 2.98 9.76 -12.13
CA MET A 8 3.17 8.73 -11.15
C MET A 8 4.52 8.92 -10.45
N ARG A 9 4.50 9.14 -9.14
CA ARG A 9 5.66 9.56 -8.36
C ARG A 9 6.89 8.65 -8.47
N HIS A 10 6.67 7.34 -8.65
CA HIS A 10 7.75 6.34 -8.63
C HIS A 10 8.24 5.96 -10.03
N THR A 11 7.35 5.88 -11.02
CA THR A 11 7.74 5.57 -12.40
C THR A 11 7.98 6.80 -13.26
N GLY A 12 7.50 7.98 -12.83
CA GLY A 12 7.39 9.17 -13.66
C GLY A 12 6.33 9.05 -14.77
N GLU A 13 5.56 7.95 -14.81
CA GLU A 13 4.61 7.74 -15.89
C GLU A 13 3.44 8.72 -15.82
N PRO A 14 3.05 9.34 -16.94
CA PRO A 14 1.96 10.29 -16.94
C PRO A 14 0.61 9.60 -16.74
N PHE A 15 -0.23 10.19 -15.88
CA PHE A 15 -1.61 9.77 -15.74
C PHE A 15 -2.42 10.31 -16.92
N LYS A 16 -2.86 9.43 -17.83
CA LYS A 16 -3.53 9.80 -19.10
C LYS A 16 -5.05 9.79 -18.96
N ARG A 17 -5.73 10.75 -19.60
CA ARG A 17 -7.21 10.87 -19.63
C ARG A 17 -7.86 10.95 -18.25
N VAL A 18 -7.14 11.49 -17.28
CA VAL A 18 -7.62 11.66 -15.92
C VAL A 18 -8.36 12.99 -15.84
N PRO A 19 -9.61 13.00 -15.35
CA PRO A 19 -10.34 14.24 -15.13
C PRO A 19 -9.71 15.01 -13.96
N VAL A 20 -9.39 16.27 -14.22
CA VAL A 20 -8.84 17.21 -13.25
C VAL A 20 -9.76 18.40 -13.15
N ARG A 21 -10.19 18.69 -11.93
CA ARG A 21 -11.05 19.82 -11.60
C ARG A 21 -10.23 20.88 -10.87
N PHE A 22 -10.41 22.12 -11.27
CA PHE A 22 -9.83 23.31 -10.67
C PHE A 22 -10.98 24.04 -9.98
N GLU A 23 -10.99 24.03 -8.65
CA GLU A 23 -11.98 24.72 -7.84
C GLU A 23 -11.32 25.99 -7.27
N PHE A 24 -11.73 27.16 -7.75
CA PHE A 24 -11.24 28.45 -7.26
C PHE A 24 -12.03 28.90 -6.04
N ASP A 25 -11.38 29.62 -5.13
CA ASP A 25 -12.03 30.18 -3.93
C ASP A 25 -13.12 31.22 -4.27
N THR A 26 -13.07 31.77 -5.48
CA THR A 26 -14.09 32.67 -6.05
C THR A 26 -15.39 31.94 -6.37
N GLY A 27 -15.42 30.60 -6.28
CA GLY A 27 -16.56 29.75 -6.62
C GLY A 27 -16.56 29.27 -8.08
N GLU A 28 -15.58 29.66 -8.88
CA GLU A 28 -15.42 29.17 -10.25
C GLU A 28 -14.89 27.72 -10.23
N CYS A 29 -15.45 26.86 -11.08
CA CYS A 29 -15.07 25.47 -11.18
C CYS A 29 -14.85 25.10 -12.65
N LEU A 30 -13.62 24.70 -12.97
CA LEU A 30 -13.23 24.33 -14.33
C LEU A 30 -12.75 22.88 -14.36
N GLU A 31 -13.07 22.16 -15.42
CA GLU A 31 -12.64 20.76 -15.60
C GLU A 31 -11.85 20.61 -16.88
N ALA A 32 -10.77 19.85 -16.82
CA ALA A 32 -9.96 19.45 -17.95
C ALA A 32 -9.57 17.98 -17.81
N GLN A 33 -9.10 17.38 -18.90
CA GLN A 33 -8.56 16.02 -18.88
C GLN A 33 -7.07 16.04 -19.17
N THR A 34 -6.32 15.18 -18.50
CA THR A 34 -4.90 15.02 -18.81
C THR A 34 -4.71 14.40 -20.20
N ASP A 35 -3.75 14.93 -20.94
CA ASP A 35 -3.38 14.45 -22.26
C ASP A 35 -2.46 13.21 -22.22
N ARG A 36 -1.76 12.91 -23.32
CA ARG A 36 -0.85 11.76 -23.43
C ARG A 36 0.40 11.88 -22.56
N ILE A 37 0.76 13.10 -22.16
CA ILE A 37 1.90 13.40 -21.29
C ILE A 37 1.43 13.76 -19.88
N GLY A 38 0.16 13.54 -19.53
CA GLY A 38 -0.32 13.75 -18.16
C GLY A 38 -0.65 15.21 -17.86
N ARG A 39 -0.73 16.08 -18.87
CA ARG A 39 -0.96 17.51 -18.70
C ARG A 39 -2.43 17.87 -18.92
N ALA A 40 -3.03 18.61 -17.99
CA ALA A 40 -4.35 19.20 -18.13
C ALA A 40 -4.26 20.72 -17.95
N CYS A 41 -4.90 21.50 -18.82
CA CYS A 41 -4.84 22.96 -18.76
C CYS A 41 -6.24 23.57 -18.83
N VAL A 42 -6.42 24.67 -18.11
CA VAL A 42 -7.63 25.51 -18.15
C VAL A 42 -7.25 26.95 -18.43
N ASP A 43 -8.10 27.65 -19.17
CA ASP A 43 -7.89 29.08 -19.41
C ASP A 43 -8.60 29.91 -18.35
N ALA A 44 -7.88 30.16 -17.26
CA ALA A 44 -8.31 31.00 -16.16
C ALA A 44 -7.17 31.94 -15.72
N PRO A 45 -7.51 33.08 -15.09
CA PRO A 45 -6.55 33.94 -14.41
C PRO A 45 -5.97 33.24 -13.17
N ALA A 46 -4.80 33.68 -12.72
CA ALA A 46 -4.22 33.18 -11.49
C ALA A 46 -5.14 33.47 -10.29
N GLY A 47 -5.36 32.47 -9.44
CA GLY A 47 -6.25 32.58 -8.29
C GLY A 47 -5.91 31.55 -7.22
N SER A 48 -6.41 31.74 -6.00
CA SER A 48 -6.33 30.74 -4.94
C SER A 48 -7.42 29.69 -5.14
N GLY A 49 -7.11 28.44 -4.84
CA GLY A 49 -8.05 27.34 -4.95
C GLY A 49 -7.39 25.98 -4.78
N LYS A 50 -8.10 24.95 -5.24
CA LYS A 50 -7.67 23.57 -5.13
C LYS A 50 -7.81 22.81 -6.44
N ILE A 51 -6.97 21.80 -6.60
CA ILE A 51 -7.01 20.85 -7.70
C ILE A 51 -7.57 19.55 -7.16
N VAL A 52 -8.64 19.07 -7.78
CA VAL A 52 -9.35 17.86 -7.41
C VAL A 52 -9.20 16.83 -8.54
N ILE A 53 -8.74 15.63 -8.22
CA ILE A 53 -8.56 14.53 -9.17
C ILE A 53 -9.27 13.30 -8.60
N ASP A 54 -10.14 12.69 -9.40
CA ASP A 54 -11.00 11.57 -8.98
C ASP A 54 -11.84 11.90 -7.72
N GLY A 55 -12.34 13.13 -7.65
CA GLY A 55 -13.15 13.62 -6.53
C GLY A 55 -12.35 13.90 -5.25
N ARG A 56 -11.02 13.92 -5.31
CA ARG A 56 -10.14 14.13 -4.14
C ARG A 56 -9.23 15.33 -4.29
N GLU A 57 -9.09 16.12 -3.23
CA GLU A 57 -8.16 17.25 -3.21
C GLU A 57 -6.69 16.78 -3.30
N ARG A 58 -5.99 17.19 -4.37
CA ARG A 58 -4.58 16.85 -4.64
C ARG A 58 -3.63 18.02 -4.45
N TYR A 59 -4.16 19.25 -4.48
CA TYR A 59 -3.41 20.47 -4.27
C TYR A 59 -4.34 21.54 -3.75
N HIS A 60 -3.84 22.42 -2.88
CA HIS A 60 -4.55 23.61 -2.43
C HIS A 60 -3.53 24.72 -2.25
N GLY A 61 -3.75 25.84 -2.93
CA GLY A 61 -2.86 26.98 -2.92
C GLY A 61 -3.11 27.88 -4.12
N LEU A 62 -2.03 28.50 -4.60
CA LEU A 62 -2.09 29.42 -5.73
C LEU A 62 -2.12 28.63 -7.05
N LEU A 63 -3.26 28.66 -7.72
CA LEU A 63 -3.45 28.11 -9.06
C LEU A 63 -2.87 29.08 -10.09
N THR A 64 -1.59 28.91 -10.45
CA THR A 64 -0.90 29.75 -11.43
C THR A 64 0.16 28.96 -12.18
N GLY A 65 0.36 29.28 -13.46
CA GLY A 65 1.44 28.69 -14.27
C GLY A 65 1.33 27.17 -14.44
N GLU A 66 2.44 26.48 -14.22
CA GLU A 66 2.54 25.01 -14.24
C GLU A 66 2.65 24.46 -12.82
N ILE A 67 1.75 23.53 -12.49
CA ILE A 67 1.69 22.86 -11.19
C ILE A 67 2.00 21.39 -11.41
N GLU A 68 3.07 20.90 -10.80
CA GLU A 68 3.45 19.50 -10.89
C GLU A 68 2.84 18.71 -9.74
N LEU A 69 2.09 17.66 -10.07
CA LEU A 69 1.45 16.75 -9.13
C LEU A 69 2.01 15.34 -9.31
N GLU A 70 2.80 14.94 -8.33
CA GLU A 70 3.29 13.56 -8.20
C GLU A 70 2.30 12.75 -7.34
N LEU A 71 1.56 11.84 -7.97
CA LEU A 71 0.64 10.93 -7.29
C LEU A 71 1.21 9.50 -7.25
N TRP A 72 0.97 8.73 -6.20
CA TRP A 72 1.30 7.30 -6.21
C TRP A 72 0.26 6.49 -6.98
N SER A 73 -1.02 6.84 -6.82
CA SER A 73 -2.15 6.23 -7.52
C SER A 73 -3.36 7.17 -7.54
N LEU A 74 -4.24 7.00 -8.53
CA LEU A 74 -5.52 7.73 -8.60
C LEU A 74 -6.44 7.42 -7.41
N LEU A 75 -6.29 6.24 -6.79
CA LEU A 75 -7.16 5.73 -5.73
C LEU A 75 -6.73 6.09 -4.29
N GLU A 76 -5.79 7.01 -4.08
CA GLU A 76 -5.32 7.41 -2.73
C GLU A 76 -6.38 8.15 -1.89
N PRO A 77 -6.78 7.66 -0.71
CA PRO A 77 -7.83 8.29 0.11
C PRO A 77 -7.40 9.66 0.65
N GLU A 78 -8.38 10.57 0.83
CA GLU A 78 -8.18 11.96 1.30
C GLU A 78 -7.59 12.06 2.72
N ASN A 79 -7.56 10.96 3.48
CA ASN A 79 -7.01 10.95 4.82
C ASN A 79 -6.65 9.51 5.25
N PRO A 80 -5.37 9.18 5.55
CA PRO A 80 -4.98 7.84 6.02
C PRO A 80 -5.45 7.53 7.46
N SER A 81 -6.30 8.39 8.05
CA SER A 81 -6.75 8.29 9.45
C SER A 81 -8.21 7.85 9.63
N LEU A 82 -9.03 7.78 8.58
CA LEU A 82 -10.32 7.06 8.66
C LEU A 82 -10.18 5.70 7.99
N GLY A 83 -9.88 4.69 8.81
CA GLY A 83 -10.15 3.32 8.43
C GLY A 83 -11.64 3.17 8.12
N ALA A 84 -11.96 2.79 6.89
CA ALA A 84 -13.30 2.35 6.53
C ALA A 84 -13.22 1.12 5.61
N VAL A 85 -13.57 0.00 6.24
CA VAL A 85 -14.42 -1.08 5.73
C VAL A 85 -13.96 -1.82 4.46
N GLY A 86 -13.44 -3.04 4.68
CA GLY A 86 -13.78 -4.18 3.84
C GLY A 86 -13.16 -4.21 2.44
N GLY A 87 -11.84 -4.13 2.35
CA GLY A 87 -11.11 -4.45 1.13
C GLY A 87 -9.61 -4.25 1.33
N LEU A 88 -8.82 -5.31 1.16
CA LEU A 88 -7.36 -5.21 1.06
C LEU A 88 -6.99 -4.62 -0.31
N GLY A 89 -7.38 -3.38 -0.59
CA GLY A 89 -7.09 -2.72 -1.86
C GLY A 89 -6.88 -1.22 -1.63
N GLY A 90 -5.67 -0.74 -1.94
CA GLY A 90 -5.29 0.66 -1.79
C GLY A 90 -3.91 0.83 -1.15
N SER A 91 -3.13 1.76 -1.69
CA SER A 91 -1.80 2.10 -1.19
C SER A 91 -1.86 2.64 0.24
N VAL A 92 -1.03 2.10 1.13
CA VAL A 92 -0.81 2.60 2.50
C VAL A 92 0.35 3.60 2.60
N ALA A 93 0.83 4.10 1.46
CA ALA A 93 1.93 5.07 1.42
C ALA A 93 1.58 6.37 2.18
N TYR A 94 2.55 6.90 2.94
CA TYR A 94 2.45 8.19 3.61
C TYR A 94 3.66 9.08 3.27
N PRO A 95 3.58 10.42 3.44
CA PRO A 95 4.69 11.31 3.13
C PRO A 95 5.99 10.89 3.84
N ASN A 96 7.09 10.80 3.09
CA ASN A 96 8.42 10.35 3.54
C ASN A 96 8.52 8.86 3.91
N MET A 97 7.54 8.03 3.53
CA MET A 97 7.68 6.58 3.62
C MET A 97 8.81 6.10 2.72
N GLN A 98 9.82 5.46 3.30
CA GLN A 98 10.88 4.82 2.51
C GLN A 98 10.33 3.55 1.89
N THR A 99 10.28 3.51 0.57
CA THR A 99 9.84 2.34 -0.20
C THR A 99 11.01 1.61 -0.84
N ARG A 100 10.78 0.35 -1.21
CA ARG A 100 11.70 -0.52 -1.94
C ARG A 100 10.96 -1.21 -3.06
N GLU A 101 11.63 -1.39 -4.19
CA GLU A 101 11.13 -2.17 -5.31
C GLU A 101 11.41 -3.65 -5.09
N LEU A 102 10.41 -4.48 -5.37
CA LEU A 102 10.53 -5.94 -5.33
C LEU A 102 10.03 -6.52 -6.66
N MET A 103 10.87 -7.34 -7.30
CA MET A 103 10.53 -8.02 -8.55
C MET A 103 9.74 -9.29 -8.25
N VAL A 104 8.48 -9.34 -8.70
CA VAL A 104 7.55 -10.44 -8.45
C VAL A 104 6.95 -10.89 -9.78
N ALA A 105 7.22 -12.13 -10.21
CA ALA A 105 6.68 -12.68 -11.46
C ALA A 105 6.85 -11.77 -12.70
N GLY A 106 7.95 -11.02 -12.78
CA GLY A 106 8.25 -10.11 -13.89
C GLY A 106 7.59 -8.72 -13.82
N ARG A 107 6.89 -8.41 -12.71
CA ARG A 107 6.42 -7.05 -12.40
C ARG A 107 7.14 -6.49 -11.18
N THR A 108 7.37 -5.19 -11.18
CA THR A 108 7.85 -4.47 -9.99
C THR A 108 6.67 -4.14 -9.09
N ILE A 109 6.75 -4.48 -7.81
CA ILE A 109 5.82 -4.04 -6.78
C ILE A 109 6.56 -3.24 -5.70
N LEU A 110 5.81 -2.53 -4.85
CA LEU A 110 6.40 -1.70 -3.79
C LEU A 110 6.19 -2.30 -2.41
N THR A 111 7.27 -2.33 -1.64
CA THR A 111 7.23 -2.57 -0.19
C THR A 111 7.78 -1.37 0.56
N ASP A 112 7.51 -1.28 1.86
CA ASP A 112 8.19 -0.34 2.75
C ASP A 112 9.64 -0.80 3.03
N SER A 113 10.38 0.00 3.80
CA SER A 113 11.75 -0.31 4.19
C SER A 113 11.87 -1.54 5.09
N GLU A 114 10.78 -1.97 5.71
CA GLU A 114 10.68 -3.21 6.47
C GLU A 114 10.12 -4.37 5.63
N GLY A 115 9.77 -4.20 4.36
CA GLY A 115 9.24 -5.25 3.48
C GLY A 115 7.72 -5.50 3.57
N TYR A 116 6.94 -4.61 4.18
CA TYR A 116 5.47 -4.67 4.13
C TYR A 116 4.97 -4.13 2.79
N LEU A 117 3.97 -4.77 2.20
CA LEU A 117 3.36 -4.31 0.95
C LEU A 117 2.81 -2.88 1.10
N VAL A 118 3.14 -2.02 0.14
CA VAL A 118 2.54 -0.70 0.02
C VAL A 118 1.09 -0.83 -0.42
N ASP A 119 0.78 -1.72 -1.37
CA ASP A 119 -0.60 -2.08 -1.69
C ASP A 119 -0.87 -3.55 -1.29
N PRO A 120 -1.67 -3.80 -0.23
CA PRO A 120 -2.05 -5.15 0.18
C PRO A 120 -2.72 -5.97 -0.92
N GLY A 121 -3.33 -5.32 -1.92
CA GLY A 121 -3.95 -5.96 -3.07
C GLY A 121 -2.94 -6.64 -4.01
N GLU A 122 -1.65 -6.30 -3.92
CA GLU A 122 -0.59 -6.91 -4.73
C GLU A 122 -0.07 -8.25 -4.17
N TRP A 123 -0.60 -8.68 -3.01
CA TRP A 123 -0.19 -9.94 -2.41
C TRP A 123 -0.46 -11.12 -3.35
N SER A 124 0.54 -11.99 -3.46
CA SER A 124 0.51 -13.22 -4.24
C SER A 124 1.50 -14.21 -3.65
N GLU A 125 1.38 -15.50 -3.98
CA GLU A 125 2.41 -16.47 -3.56
C GLU A 125 3.79 -16.13 -4.13
N ASP A 126 3.86 -15.53 -5.33
CA ASP A 126 5.12 -15.06 -5.91
C ASP A 126 5.75 -13.91 -5.11
N PHE A 127 4.93 -13.02 -4.54
CA PHE A 127 5.41 -12.01 -3.61
C PHE A 127 6.07 -12.64 -2.40
N VAL A 128 5.43 -13.66 -1.79
CA VAL A 128 5.98 -14.37 -0.63
C VAL A 128 7.35 -14.97 -0.98
N ARG A 129 7.48 -15.59 -2.16
CA ARG A 129 8.74 -16.18 -2.62
C ARG A 129 9.83 -15.12 -2.82
N ALA A 130 9.50 -14.02 -3.49
CA ALA A 130 10.45 -12.93 -3.72
C ALA A 130 10.92 -12.28 -2.42
N LEU A 131 10.00 -12.02 -1.49
CA LEU A 131 10.33 -11.43 -0.19
C LEU A 131 11.14 -12.40 0.69
N ALA A 132 10.76 -13.68 0.71
CA ALA A 132 11.52 -14.70 1.45
C ALA A 132 12.95 -14.84 0.91
N GLN A 133 13.14 -14.78 -0.41
CA GLN A 133 14.47 -14.75 -1.00
C GLN A 133 15.27 -13.53 -0.55
N SER A 134 14.66 -12.34 -0.49
CA SER A 134 15.34 -11.13 0.02
C SER A 134 15.62 -11.20 1.52
N ASP A 135 14.87 -12.01 2.26
CA ASP A 135 15.05 -12.24 3.70
C ASP A 135 16.05 -13.36 4.01
N GLU A 136 16.55 -14.06 2.99
CA GLU A 136 17.32 -15.30 3.13
C GLU A 136 16.55 -16.37 3.95
N LEU A 137 15.24 -16.45 3.71
CA LEU A 137 14.34 -17.41 4.35
C LEU A 137 13.97 -18.54 3.37
N ASP A 138 14.34 -19.77 3.72
CA ASP A 138 13.91 -20.95 2.98
C ASP A 138 12.46 -21.30 3.34
N LEU A 139 11.56 -21.09 2.38
CA LEU A 139 10.15 -21.42 2.54
C LEU A 139 9.95 -22.93 2.53
N SER A 140 9.34 -23.43 3.61
CA SER A 140 8.96 -24.84 3.79
C SER A 140 7.43 -24.92 3.78
N GLU A 141 6.88 -26.13 3.72
CA GLU A 141 5.43 -26.32 3.84
C GLU A 141 4.88 -25.72 5.15
N GLU A 142 5.63 -25.81 6.25
CA GLU A 142 5.21 -25.24 7.53
C GLU A 142 5.18 -23.71 7.50
N HIS A 143 6.09 -23.06 6.77
CA HIS A 143 6.03 -21.61 6.52
C HIS A 143 4.74 -21.24 5.78
N TRP A 144 4.41 -21.96 4.70
CA TRP A 144 3.20 -21.72 3.92
C TRP A 144 1.92 -21.93 4.73
N GLU A 145 1.87 -22.95 5.59
CA GLU A 145 0.74 -23.18 6.46
C GLU A 145 0.52 -22.02 7.44
N VAL A 146 1.59 -21.47 8.03
CA VAL A 146 1.49 -20.30 8.91
C VAL A 146 1.03 -19.07 8.14
N ILE A 147 1.62 -18.79 6.97
CA ILE A 147 1.28 -17.63 6.15
C ILE A 147 -0.21 -17.68 5.73
N ARG A 148 -0.68 -18.83 5.24
CA ARG A 148 -2.08 -19.03 4.86
C ARG A 148 -3.01 -18.94 6.07
N TYR A 149 -2.61 -19.49 7.21
CA TYR A 149 -3.36 -19.36 8.46
C TYR A 149 -3.54 -17.89 8.86
N LEU A 150 -2.47 -17.10 8.84
CA LEU A 150 -2.51 -15.67 9.21
C LEU A 150 -3.46 -14.89 8.30
N ARG A 151 -3.42 -15.13 6.99
CA ARG A 151 -4.35 -14.51 6.02
C ARG A 151 -5.80 -14.89 6.31
N ALA A 152 -6.08 -16.19 6.40
CA ALA A 152 -7.44 -16.67 6.68
C ALA A 152 -7.94 -16.22 8.06
N PHE A 153 -7.05 -16.04 9.04
CA PHE A 153 -7.40 -15.53 10.35
C PHE A 153 -7.78 -14.04 10.26
N PHE A 154 -6.98 -13.23 9.56
CA PHE A 154 -7.25 -11.82 9.36
C PHE A 154 -8.56 -11.60 8.60
N GLU A 155 -8.80 -12.36 7.52
CA GLU A 155 -10.06 -12.29 6.76
C GLU A 155 -11.28 -12.58 7.64
N ARG A 156 -11.19 -13.58 8.53
CA ARG A 156 -12.31 -13.97 9.41
C ARG A 156 -12.52 -13.05 10.61
N HIS A 157 -11.45 -12.55 11.20
CA HIS A 157 -11.51 -11.83 12.48
C HIS A 157 -11.24 -10.34 12.36
N GLN A 158 -10.84 -9.85 11.19
CA GLN A 158 -10.46 -8.46 10.92
C GLN A 158 -9.39 -7.93 11.90
N ARG A 159 -8.56 -8.85 12.43
CA ARG A 159 -7.44 -8.57 13.32
C ARG A 159 -6.33 -9.60 13.11
N GLN A 160 -5.10 -9.24 13.44
CA GLN A 160 -3.97 -10.18 13.40
C GLN A 160 -4.11 -11.25 14.50
N ALA A 161 -3.63 -12.45 14.20
CA ALA A 161 -3.61 -13.56 15.15
C ALA A 161 -2.55 -13.30 16.22
N ALA A 162 -2.87 -13.46 17.49
CA ALA A 162 -1.86 -13.40 18.56
C ALA A 162 -1.02 -14.69 18.59
N VAL A 163 0.16 -14.68 19.23
CA VAL A 163 1.03 -15.88 19.30
C VAL A 163 0.28 -17.04 19.96
N ARG A 164 -0.54 -16.74 20.97
CA ARG A 164 -1.42 -17.74 21.61
C ARG A 164 -2.40 -18.40 20.65
N ASP A 165 -2.93 -17.64 19.68
CA ASP A 165 -3.91 -18.14 18.70
C ASP A 165 -3.19 -19.10 17.74
N MET A 166 -1.99 -18.72 17.28
CA MET A 166 -1.14 -19.58 16.45
C MET A 166 -0.71 -20.85 17.18
N VAL A 167 -0.20 -20.75 18.41
CA VAL A 167 0.22 -21.92 19.21
C VAL A 167 -0.95 -22.86 19.43
N LYS A 168 -2.13 -22.34 19.77
CA LYS A 168 -3.33 -23.17 19.92
C LYS A 168 -3.69 -23.89 18.63
N HIS A 169 -3.65 -23.20 17.49
CA HIS A 169 -3.96 -23.77 16.18
C HIS A 169 -2.93 -24.84 15.76
N PHE A 170 -1.64 -24.50 15.77
CA PHE A 170 -0.58 -25.37 15.28
C PHE A 170 -0.28 -26.56 16.21
N ARG A 171 -0.60 -26.47 17.50
CA ARG A 171 -0.59 -27.64 18.39
C ARG A 171 -1.61 -28.70 18.00
N ALA A 172 -2.76 -28.28 17.49
CA ALA A 172 -3.81 -29.20 17.03
C ALA A 172 -3.53 -29.71 15.61
N ARG A 173 -2.96 -28.85 14.75
CA ARG A 173 -2.63 -29.16 13.35
C ARG A 173 -1.41 -30.08 13.21
N TRP A 174 -0.34 -29.82 13.97
CA TRP A 174 0.93 -30.53 13.87
C TRP A 174 1.14 -31.43 15.09
N ASP A 175 1.60 -30.85 16.20
CA ASP A 175 1.80 -31.49 17.50
C ASP A 175 2.25 -30.45 18.54
N ARG A 176 2.45 -30.88 19.80
CA ARG A 176 2.85 -29.99 20.90
C ARG A 176 4.20 -29.32 20.71
N GLU A 177 5.13 -29.98 20.03
CA GLU A 177 6.51 -29.50 19.87
C GLU A 177 6.58 -28.47 18.74
N ARG A 178 6.06 -28.80 17.55
CA ARG A 178 6.05 -27.93 16.38
C ARG A 178 5.05 -26.79 16.49
N GLY A 179 3.94 -27.00 17.18
CA GLY A 179 2.98 -25.94 17.51
C GLY A 179 3.43 -24.99 18.63
N SER A 180 4.68 -25.05 19.09
CA SER A 180 5.16 -24.24 20.20
C SER A 180 5.66 -22.86 19.75
N SER A 181 5.61 -21.87 20.67
CA SER A 181 6.14 -20.52 20.39
C SER A 181 7.62 -20.55 19.95
N PRO A 182 8.53 -21.28 20.63
CA PRO A 182 9.92 -21.39 20.17
C PRO A 182 10.05 -21.96 18.77
N TYR A 183 9.24 -22.96 18.40
CA TYR A 183 9.28 -23.52 17.05
C TYR A 183 8.84 -22.51 15.99
N LEU A 184 7.73 -21.80 16.23
CA LEU A 184 7.27 -20.76 15.31
C LEU A 184 8.28 -19.61 15.17
N HIS A 185 9.01 -19.26 16.23
CA HIS A 185 10.09 -18.28 16.16
C HIS A 185 11.34 -18.80 15.41
N ARG A 186 11.57 -20.12 15.41
CA ARG A 186 12.62 -20.73 14.57
C ARG A 186 12.24 -20.72 13.09
N LEU A 187 10.97 -20.96 12.77
CA LEU A 187 10.46 -20.81 11.40
C LEU A 187 10.59 -19.35 10.92
N PHE A 188 10.25 -18.38 11.76
CA PHE A 188 10.30 -16.96 11.39
C PHE A 188 11.37 -16.20 12.20
N PRO A 189 12.66 -16.30 11.82
CA PRO A 189 13.77 -15.76 12.62
C PRO A 189 13.76 -14.23 12.74
N ARG A 190 13.18 -13.50 11.78
CA ARG A 190 13.16 -12.03 11.79
C ARG A 190 11.97 -11.48 12.59
N GLY A 191 12.05 -11.60 13.92
CA GLY A 191 11.03 -11.06 14.83
C GLY A 191 9.80 -11.96 15.01
N GLY A 192 9.89 -13.23 14.63
CA GLY A 192 8.84 -14.22 14.88
C GLY A 192 7.68 -14.17 13.89
N PRO A 193 6.69 -15.05 14.10
CA PRO A 193 5.53 -15.15 13.21
C PRO A 193 4.65 -13.89 13.23
N GLN A 194 4.71 -13.09 14.30
CA GLN A 194 4.01 -11.79 14.41
C GLN A 194 4.60 -10.70 13.51
N LYS A 195 5.91 -10.74 13.27
CA LYS A 195 6.57 -9.74 12.43
C LYS A 195 6.76 -10.26 11.03
N GLN A 196 7.65 -11.24 10.85
CA GLN A 196 7.98 -11.79 9.54
C GLN A 196 6.83 -12.60 8.94
N GLY A 197 6.12 -13.38 9.75
CA GLY A 197 4.96 -14.15 9.28
C GLY A 197 3.82 -13.26 8.78
N ASN A 198 3.42 -12.24 9.56
CA ASN A 198 2.40 -11.27 9.15
C ASN A 198 2.83 -10.48 7.90
N ARG A 199 4.10 -10.08 7.82
CA ARG A 199 4.66 -9.40 6.65
C ARG A 199 4.57 -10.24 5.38
N LEU A 200 5.01 -11.50 5.44
CA LEU A 200 4.89 -12.46 4.32
C LEU A 200 3.41 -12.76 3.98
N ALA A 201 2.54 -12.76 4.98
CA ALA A 201 1.09 -12.86 4.78
C ALA A 201 0.46 -11.61 4.15
N GLY A 202 1.22 -10.56 3.85
CA GLY A 202 0.72 -9.31 3.27
C GLY A 202 -0.15 -8.52 4.25
N LEU A 203 0.00 -8.76 5.54
CA LEU A 203 -0.73 -8.05 6.58
C LEU A 203 0.06 -6.80 6.98
N LEU A 204 -0.62 -5.67 6.98
CA LEU A 204 -0.03 -4.37 7.34
C LEU A 204 0.45 -4.35 8.79
N ARG A 205 1.51 -3.58 9.06
CA ARG A 205 1.98 -3.38 10.43
C ARG A 205 0.88 -2.76 11.29
N THR A 206 0.61 -3.35 12.46
CA THR A 206 -0.27 -2.74 13.45
C THR A 206 0.41 -1.50 14.04
N LYS A 207 -0.30 -0.36 14.10
CA LYS A 207 0.19 0.81 14.83
C LYS A 207 0.09 0.50 16.33
N GLY A 208 1.22 0.26 17.03
CA GLY A 208 1.20 0.23 18.50
C GLY A 208 2.18 -0.67 19.25
N GLU A 209 3.06 -1.45 18.61
CA GLU A 209 4.04 -2.26 19.36
C GLU A 209 5.45 -1.66 19.23
N HIS A 210 5.80 -0.81 20.19
CA HIS A 210 7.16 -0.44 20.57
C HIS A 210 7.57 -1.20 21.82
#